data_AF-A0A495JLZ5-F1
#
_entry.id   AF-A0A495JLZ5-F1
#
_cell.length_a   1.000
_cell.length_b   1.000
_cell.length_c   1.000
_cell.angle_alpha   90.00
_cell.angle_beta   90.00
_cell.angle_gamma   90.00
#
_symmetry.space_group_name_H-M   'P 1'
#
loop_
_entity.id
_entity.type
_entity.pdbx_description
1 polymer ?
#
loop_
_entity_poly.entity_id
_entity_poly.type
_entity_poly.pdbx_seq_one_letter_code
_entity_poly.pdbx_strand_id
1 'polypeptide(L)'
;MDMRRRTTTINTFRRATVTAAALAAITGTLAGCGQDTAGSAQWAAPAATSAAPNPKETLLAALPNETRPGFSYTIKDWETTITGEVAPKSKGVHLRLSYKEPELGFTMHMAYLTVDQQTWTKITFTETKGLTGLPKLPTKWMKLDPAKLTGDDSLPTTYESADVAGLKPVVANTTITQGGSGKYSGTIDLSGPAATDVLSEETIAGIGDAAKKLPFEATVDAERRLTSFVVHVPTVGKTKAYDYSVTIRDYGKAPAVAVPADTVSAPAAAYEILNG
;
A
#
# COMPACT_ATOMS: atom_id res chain seq x y z
N MET A 1 -9.57 1.71 36.24
CA MET A 1 -10.05 2.36 34.99
C MET A 1 -9.75 1.40 33.87
N ASP A 2 -10.78 0.73 33.36
CA ASP A 2 -10.71 -0.33 32.36
C ASP A 2 -10.88 0.31 30.98
N MET A 3 -9.80 0.41 30.21
CA MET A 3 -9.78 0.99 28.88
C MET A 3 -9.64 -0.16 27.88
N ARG A 4 -10.76 -0.79 27.52
CA ARG A 4 -10.84 -1.73 26.40
C ARG A 4 -10.62 -0.96 25.10
N ARG A 5 -9.36 -0.79 24.68
CA ARG A 5 -9.03 -0.52 23.28
C ARG A 5 -9.38 -1.79 22.50
N ARG A 6 -10.37 -1.70 21.63
CA ARG A 6 -10.73 -2.79 20.71
C ARG A 6 -9.82 -2.66 19.48
N THR A 7 -9.17 -3.76 19.17
CA THR A 7 -8.09 -3.93 18.21
C THR A 7 -8.57 -3.76 16.76
N THR A 8 -7.69 -3.21 15.92
CA THR A 8 -7.87 -3.15 14.46
C THR A 8 -7.40 -4.49 13.88
N THR A 9 -8.11 -5.05 12.90
CA THR A 9 -7.77 -6.34 12.29
C THR A 9 -7.26 -6.13 10.87
N ILE A 10 -5.98 -6.41 10.60
CA ILE A 10 -5.46 -6.56 9.24
C ILE A 10 -5.58 -8.03 8.84
N ASN A 11 -6.51 -8.32 7.93
CA ASN A 11 -6.90 -9.69 7.59
C ASN A 11 -5.94 -10.27 6.53
N THR A 12 -5.21 -11.34 6.90
CA THR A 12 -4.32 -12.07 6.00
C THR A 12 -5.15 -12.90 5.00
N PHE A 13 -5.24 -12.48 3.74
CA PHE A 13 -5.96 -13.24 2.71
C PHE A 13 -5.18 -14.48 2.25
N ARG A 14 -5.85 -15.63 2.35
CA ARG A 14 -5.38 -16.96 1.96
C ARG A 14 -5.02 -17.03 0.47
N ARG A 15 -3.87 -17.64 0.18
CA ARG A 15 -3.39 -18.00 -1.18
C ARG A 15 -4.45 -18.80 -1.94
N ALA A 16 -4.96 -18.24 -3.04
CA ALA A 16 -5.71 -19.00 -4.03
C ALA A 16 -4.75 -19.53 -5.11
N THR A 17 -4.62 -20.86 -5.17
CA THR A 17 -3.93 -21.59 -6.23
C THR A 17 -4.68 -21.44 -7.55
N VAL A 18 -4.05 -20.81 -8.55
CA VAL A 18 -4.57 -20.72 -9.91
C VAL A 18 -4.26 -22.03 -10.65
N THR A 19 -5.28 -22.84 -10.91
CA THR A 19 -5.24 -23.94 -11.86
C THR A 19 -5.33 -23.39 -13.27
N ALA A 20 -4.28 -23.58 -14.06
CA ALA A 20 -4.23 -23.24 -15.48
C ALA A 20 -5.08 -24.23 -16.30
N ALA A 21 -6.12 -23.75 -16.97
CA ALA A 21 -6.83 -24.48 -18.00
C ALA A 21 -6.22 -24.11 -19.37
N ALA A 22 -5.51 -25.06 -19.99
CA ALA A 22 -5.07 -24.97 -21.36
C ALA A 22 -6.25 -25.20 -22.31
N LEU A 23 -6.53 -24.26 -23.22
CA LEU A 23 -7.47 -24.45 -24.31
C LEU A 23 -6.72 -24.66 -25.62
N ALA A 24 -7.16 -25.71 -26.30
CA ALA A 24 -6.57 -26.28 -27.50
C ALA A 24 -6.85 -25.47 -28.78
N ALA A 25 -6.02 -25.79 -29.79
CA ALA A 25 -5.87 -25.18 -31.10
C ALA A 25 -7.09 -25.21 -32.02
N ILE A 26 -7.13 -24.27 -32.98
CA ILE A 26 -7.78 -24.44 -34.28
C ILE A 26 -6.84 -23.95 -35.39
N THR A 27 -6.53 -24.84 -36.32
CA THR A 27 -5.77 -24.64 -37.56
C THR A 27 -6.67 -24.32 -38.75
N GLY A 28 -6.14 -23.61 -39.74
CA GLY A 28 -6.61 -23.58 -41.15
C GLY A 28 -6.64 -22.16 -41.74
N THR A 29 -6.31 -21.88 -43.00
CA THR A 29 -5.75 -22.61 -44.16
C THR A 29 -5.22 -21.56 -45.15
N LEU A 30 -4.19 -21.89 -45.92
CA LEU A 30 -3.70 -21.06 -47.04
C LEU A 30 -4.66 -21.12 -48.25
N ALA A 31 -4.98 -19.95 -48.81
CA ALA A 31 -5.33 -19.65 -50.22
C ALA A 31 -5.52 -18.11 -50.30
N GLY A 32 -5.15 -17.33 -51.32
CA GLY A 32 -4.48 -17.52 -52.60
C GLY A 32 -4.24 -16.11 -53.17
N CYS A 33 -3.17 -15.92 -53.95
CA CYS A 33 -2.95 -14.71 -54.75
C CYS A 33 -3.73 -14.81 -56.06
N GLY A 34 -4.43 -13.75 -56.44
CA GLY A 34 -5.06 -13.61 -57.77
C GLY A 34 -5.56 -12.18 -57.96
N GLN A 35 -4.97 -11.46 -58.91
CA GLN A 35 -5.33 -10.10 -59.30
C GLN A 35 -6.52 -10.06 -60.29
N ASP A 36 -7.20 -8.91 -60.24
CA ASP A 36 -7.99 -8.23 -61.27
C ASP A 36 -9.39 -8.75 -61.65
N THR A 37 -10.42 -8.07 -61.14
CA THR A 37 -11.49 -7.49 -61.98
C THR A 37 -12.27 -6.40 -61.25
N ALA A 38 -12.56 -5.33 -61.97
CA ALA A 38 -13.33 -4.17 -61.53
C ALA A 38 -14.74 -4.54 -61.06
N GLY A 39 -15.15 -4.02 -59.91
CA GLY A 39 -16.50 -4.15 -59.38
C GLY A 39 -16.64 -3.35 -58.10
N SER A 40 -17.45 -2.30 -58.15
CA SER A 40 -17.78 -1.40 -57.06
C SER A 40 -18.19 -2.12 -55.78
N ALA A 41 -17.35 -2.04 -54.75
CA ALA A 41 -17.73 -2.28 -53.36
C ALA A 41 -16.94 -1.28 -52.51
N GLN A 42 -17.66 -0.29 -51.96
CA GLN A 42 -17.14 0.65 -50.98
C GLN A 42 -16.74 -0.15 -49.74
N TRP A 43 -15.45 -0.46 -49.64
CA TRP A 43 -14.86 -1.09 -48.47
C TRP A 43 -14.90 -0.05 -47.34
N ALA A 44 -15.94 -0.12 -46.51
CA ALA A 44 -15.87 0.45 -45.18
C ALA A 44 -14.73 -0.29 -44.47
N ALA A 45 -13.57 0.37 -44.35
CA ALA A 45 -12.55 -0.09 -43.43
C ALA A 45 -13.21 -0.28 -42.06
N PRO A 46 -12.99 -1.40 -41.35
CA PRO A 46 -13.42 -1.51 -39.98
C PRO A 46 -12.74 -0.34 -39.26
N ALA A 47 -13.56 0.60 -38.76
CA ALA A 47 -13.07 1.55 -37.80
C ALA A 47 -12.59 0.71 -36.62
N ALA A 48 -11.28 0.54 -36.49
CA ALA A 48 -10.68 0.08 -35.26
C ALA A 48 -11.01 1.18 -34.24
N THR A 49 -12.14 1.02 -33.56
CA THR A 49 -12.44 1.74 -32.35
C THR A 49 -11.40 1.26 -31.35
N SER A 50 -10.20 1.87 -31.39
CA SER A 50 -9.29 1.85 -30.26
C SER A 50 -10.03 2.60 -29.17
N ALA A 51 -10.87 1.87 -28.43
CA ALA A 51 -11.51 2.39 -27.25
C ALA A 51 -10.38 2.93 -26.36
N ALA A 52 -10.47 4.21 -26.01
CA ALA A 52 -9.52 4.79 -25.08
C ALA A 52 -9.45 3.89 -23.83
N PRO A 53 -8.26 3.63 -23.27
CA PRO A 53 -8.13 2.79 -22.10
C PRO A 53 -9.07 3.24 -20.99
N ASN A 54 -9.75 2.29 -20.35
CA ASN A 54 -10.61 2.58 -19.21
C ASN A 54 -9.78 3.30 -18.13
N PRO A 55 -10.19 4.48 -17.62
CA PRO A 55 -9.47 5.20 -16.57
C PRO A 55 -9.16 4.35 -15.35
N LYS A 56 -10.09 3.47 -14.94
CA LYS A 56 -9.89 2.54 -13.82
C LYS A 56 -8.77 1.54 -14.10
N GLU A 57 -8.79 0.90 -15.27
CA GLU A 57 -7.76 -0.08 -15.65
C GLU A 57 -6.38 0.58 -15.75
N THR A 58 -6.35 1.81 -16.26
CA THR A 58 -5.11 2.59 -16.35
C THR A 58 -4.54 2.92 -14.97
N LEU A 59 -5.40 3.36 -14.02
CA LEU A 59 -4.95 3.65 -12.65
C LEU A 59 -4.52 2.37 -11.92
N LEU A 60 -5.26 1.27 -12.06
CA LEU A 60 -4.89 -0.04 -11.49
C LEU A 60 -3.53 -0.52 -11.99
N ALA A 61 -3.23 -0.33 -13.28
CA ALA A 61 -1.92 -0.68 -13.84
C ALA A 61 -0.79 0.25 -13.35
N ALA A 62 -1.12 1.48 -12.93
CA ALA A 62 -0.16 2.44 -12.40
C ALA A 62 0.23 2.18 -10.94
N LEU A 63 -0.58 1.42 -10.19
CA LEU A 63 -0.28 1.07 -8.81
C LEU A 63 1.05 0.29 -8.68
N PRO A 64 1.78 0.46 -7.56
CA PRO A 64 2.91 -0.39 -7.22
C PRO A 64 2.59 -1.88 -7.34
N ASN A 65 3.54 -2.64 -7.88
CA ASN A 65 3.44 -4.10 -7.99
C ASN A 65 4.85 -4.70 -8.13
N GLU A 66 4.92 -6.03 -8.08
CA GLU A 66 6.19 -6.78 -8.05
C GLU A 66 7.09 -6.59 -9.28
N THR A 67 6.54 -6.12 -10.41
CA THR A 67 7.31 -5.89 -11.64
C THR A 67 7.92 -4.49 -11.70
N ARG A 68 7.49 -3.58 -10.83
CA ARG A 68 7.98 -2.19 -10.80
C ARG A 68 9.36 -2.13 -10.13
N PRO A 69 10.19 -1.13 -10.49
CA PRO A 69 11.44 -0.90 -9.77
C PRO A 69 11.16 -0.46 -8.33
N GLY A 70 12.16 -0.60 -7.46
CA GLY A 70 12.04 -0.14 -6.07
C GLY A 70 11.80 1.36 -5.97
N PHE A 71 11.13 1.80 -4.92
CA PHE A 71 10.68 3.19 -4.75
C PHE A 71 10.65 3.59 -3.28
N SER A 72 10.61 4.89 -3.02
CA SER A 72 10.37 5.47 -1.70
C SER A 72 8.92 5.92 -1.59
N TYR A 73 8.33 5.78 -0.41
CA TYR A 73 6.95 6.17 -0.16
C TYR A 73 6.79 7.01 1.10
N THR A 74 5.68 7.73 1.18
CA THR A 74 5.22 8.44 2.36
C THR A 74 3.70 8.29 2.44
N ILE A 75 3.20 7.79 3.56
CA ILE A 75 1.78 7.71 3.88
C ILE A 75 1.52 8.68 5.02
N LYS A 76 0.51 9.53 4.90
CA LYS A 76 0.08 10.44 5.95
C LYS A 76 -1.41 10.32 6.17
N ASP A 77 -1.80 10.29 7.44
CA ASP A 77 -3.17 10.54 7.88
C ASP A 77 -3.18 11.76 8.83
N TRP A 78 -4.21 11.89 9.67
CA TRP A 78 -4.36 13.02 10.59
C TRP A 78 -3.40 12.99 11.80
N GLU A 79 -2.84 11.83 12.15
CA GLU A 79 -2.03 11.61 13.36
C GLU A 79 -0.62 11.09 13.03
N THR A 80 -0.51 10.28 11.99
CA THR A 80 0.64 9.45 11.68
C THR A 80 1.24 9.83 10.34
N THR A 81 2.57 9.82 10.28
CA THR A 81 3.32 9.83 9.03
C THR A 81 4.22 8.60 9.00
N ILE A 82 4.03 7.76 7.99
CA ILE A 82 4.87 6.61 7.70
C ILE A 82 5.72 6.95 6.48
N THR A 83 7.01 6.68 6.56
CA THR A 83 7.93 6.80 5.40
C THR A 83 8.64 5.50 5.18
N GLY A 84 9.05 5.21 3.94
CA GLY A 84 9.74 3.96 3.70
C GLY A 84 10.25 3.77 2.29
N GLU A 85 10.77 2.57 2.07
CA GLU A 85 11.26 2.07 0.81
C GLU A 85 10.68 0.67 0.53
N VAL A 86 10.41 0.40 -0.74
CA VAL A 86 10.02 -0.92 -1.23
C VAL A 86 11.01 -1.35 -2.30
N ALA A 87 11.48 -2.59 -2.22
CA ALA A 87 12.36 -3.21 -3.18
C ALA A 87 11.77 -4.57 -3.61
N PRO A 88 10.89 -4.60 -4.64
CA PRO A 88 10.16 -5.83 -4.98
C PRO A 88 11.06 -7.00 -5.38
N LYS A 89 12.15 -6.72 -6.10
CA LYS A 89 13.12 -7.76 -6.54
C LYS A 89 13.77 -8.50 -5.37
N SER A 90 14.08 -7.81 -4.28
CA SER A 90 14.64 -8.41 -3.06
C SER A 90 13.56 -8.75 -2.03
N LYS A 91 12.27 -8.56 -2.38
CA LYS A 91 11.14 -8.67 -1.44
C LYS A 91 11.40 -7.88 -0.16
N GLY A 92 11.86 -6.65 -0.31
CA GLY A 92 12.23 -5.77 0.78
C GLY A 92 11.18 -4.70 1.02
N VAL A 93 10.80 -4.48 2.28
CA VAL A 93 10.15 -3.25 2.74
C VAL A 93 10.92 -2.68 3.92
N HIS A 94 11.17 -1.38 3.91
CA HIS A 94 11.63 -0.62 5.07
C HIS A 94 10.58 0.44 5.37
N LEU A 95 10.07 0.50 6.59
CA LEU A 95 9.14 1.51 7.03
C LEU A 95 9.63 2.18 8.32
N ARG A 96 9.29 3.45 8.48
CA ARG A 96 9.65 4.28 9.63
C ARG A 96 8.43 5.10 10.04
N LEU A 97 8.16 5.10 11.33
CA LEU A 97 7.15 5.95 11.95
C LEU A 97 7.68 6.53 13.26
N SER A 98 7.05 7.61 13.68
CA SER A 98 7.30 8.23 14.98
C SER A 98 5.97 8.45 15.66
N TYR A 99 5.90 8.10 16.94
CA TYR A 99 4.75 8.33 17.80
C TYR A 99 5.19 9.23 18.95
N LYS A 100 4.48 10.34 19.15
CA LYS A 100 4.70 11.23 20.27
C LYS A 100 3.72 10.88 21.38
N GLU A 101 4.24 10.47 22.53
CA GLU A 101 3.42 10.13 23.69
C GLU A 101 2.84 11.42 24.30
N PRO A 102 1.52 11.64 24.25
CA PRO A 102 0.91 12.89 24.68
C PRO A 102 1.08 13.18 26.18
N GLU A 103 1.09 12.16 27.05
CA GLU A 103 1.13 12.37 28.50
C GLU A 103 2.54 12.66 29.01
N LEU A 104 3.51 11.90 28.51
CA LEU A 104 4.90 11.95 28.98
C LEU A 104 5.80 12.80 28.08
N GLY A 105 5.31 13.19 26.90
CA GLY A 105 5.96 14.13 25.99
C GLY A 105 7.18 13.59 25.24
N PHE A 106 7.53 12.31 25.40
CA PHE A 106 8.62 11.70 24.65
C PHE A 106 8.17 11.30 23.24
N THR A 107 9.13 11.19 22.32
CA THR A 107 8.88 10.67 20.97
C THR A 107 9.56 9.32 20.80
N MET A 108 8.77 8.28 20.50
CA MET A 108 9.22 6.96 20.10
C MET A 108 9.37 6.90 18.58
N HIS A 109 10.56 6.55 18.11
CA HIS A 109 10.83 6.30 16.69
C HIS A 109 10.96 4.80 16.48
N MET A 110 10.23 4.28 15.51
CA MET A 110 10.26 2.87 15.13
C MET A 110 10.62 2.75 13.66
N ALA A 111 11.55 1.86 13.37
CA ALA A 111 11.83 1.41 12.02
C ALA A 111 11.62 -0.09 11.94
N TYR A 112 11.00 -0.55 10.86
CA TYR A 112 10.88 -1.97 10.52
C TYR A 112 11.49 -2.22 9.18
N LEU A 113 12.17 -3.35 9.08
CA LEU A 113 12.79 -3.81 7.87
C LEU A 113 12.37 -5.25 7.69
N THR A 114 11.70 -5.53 6.60
CA THR A 114 11.31 -6.88 6.22
C THR A 114 12.01 -7.22 4.92
N VAL A 115 12.72 -8.33 4.89
CA VAL A 115 13.35 -8.88 3.69
C VAL A 115 12.95 -10.34 3.60
N ASP A 116 12.18 -10.67 2.56
CA ASP A 116 11.56 -11.98 2.37
C ASP A 116 10.71 -12.38 3.60
N GLN A 117 11.17 -13.36 4.40
CA GLN A 117 10.44 -13.85 5.58
C GLN A 117 11.05 -13.43 6.92
N GLN A 118 11.95 -12.45 6.92
CA GLN A 118 12.62 -12.00 8.13
C GLN A 118 12.34 -10.54 8.36
N THR A 119 12.04 -10.20 9.62
CA THR A 119 11.76 -8.84 10.05
C THR A 119 12.73 -8.42 11.14
N TRP A 120 13.21 -7.19 11.02
CA TRP A 120 14.00 -6.50 12.02
C TRP A 120 13.29 -5.24 12.44
N THR A 121 13.50 -4.84 13.69
CA THR A 121 13.03 -3.56 14.20
C THR A 121 14.17 -2.76 14.80
N LYS A 122 14.00 -1.45 14.83
CA LYS A 122 14.83 -0.54 15.60
C LYS A 122 13.90 0.46 16.29
N ILE A 123 14.02 0.54 17.61
CA ILE A 123 13.19 1.41 18.45
C ILE A 123 14.11 2.34 19.22
N THR A 124 13.84 3.64 19.16
CA THR A 124 14.59 4.65 19.90
C THR A 124 13.66 5.68 20.50
N PHE A 125 14.04 6.24 21.64
CA PHE A 125 13.28 7.26 22.34
C PHE A 125 14.05 8.58 22.33
N THR A 126 13.35 9.67 22.08
CA THR A 126 13.87 11.04 22.10
C THR A 126 12.99 11.90 23.01
N GLU A 127 13.46 13.09 23.39
CA GLU A 127 12.75 13.98 24.32
C GLU A 127 12.53 13.34 25.71
N THR A 128 13.43 12.44 26.14
CA THR A 128 13.29 11.61 27.35
C THR A 128 13.80 12.27 28.64
N LYS A 129 14.07 13.59 28.62
CA LYS A 129 14.69 14.28 29.76
C LYS A 129 13.76 14.23 30.97
N GLY A 130 14.27 13.67 32.07
CA GLY A 130 13.51 13.54 33.32
C GLY A 130 12.60 12.31 33.38
N LEU A 131 12.53 11.51 32.32
CA LEU A 131 11.81 10.25 32.32
C LEU A 131 12.70 9.12 32.85
N THR A 132 12.15 8.34 33.78
CA THR A 132 12.75 7.11 34.28
C THR A 132 11.84 5.93 33.93
N GLY A 133 12.42 4.77 33.59
CA GLY A 133 11.65 3.56 33.33
C GLY A 133 11.44 3.20 31.86
N LEU A 134 11.95 3.99 30.91
CA LEU A 134 11.99 3.58 29.51
C LEU A 134 12.87 2.33 29.32
N PRO A 135 12.43 1.36 28.51
CA PRO A 135 13.17 0.13 28.32
C PRO A 135 14.51 0.40 27.64
N LYS A 136 15.55 -0.30 28.11
CA LYS A 136 16.87 -0.26 27.49
C LYS A 136 16.89 -1.20 26.29
N LEU A 137 16.78 -0.63 25.09
CA LEU A 137 16.82 -1.38 23.85
C LEU A 137 18.18 -1.26 23.17
N PRO A 138 18.64 -2.30 22.45
CA PRO A 138 19.80 -2.23 21.58
C PRO A 138 19.70 -1.08 20.58
N THR A 139 20.84 -0.41 20.32
CA THR A 139 20.96 0.57 19.23
C THR A 139 21.14 -0.09 17.85
N LYS A 140 21.45 -1.39 17.84
CA LYS A 140 21.53 -2.24 16.66
C LYS A 140 20.13 -2.66 16.20
N TRP A 141 20.02 -3.10 14.94
CA TRP A 141 18.80 -3.74 14.45
C TRP A 141 18.51 -5.01 15.23
N MET A 142 17.26 -5.17 15.64
CA MET A 142 16.79 -6.30 16.43
C MET A 142 15.99 -7.25 15.52
N LYS A 143 16.49 -8.46 15.29
CA LYS A 143 15.76 -9.51 14.57
C LYS A 143 14.58 -9.99 15.42
N LEU A 144 13.39 -9.93 14.84
CA LEU A 144 12.16 -10.39 15.46
C LEU A 144 11.99 -11.90 15.27
N ASP A 145 11.40 -12.52 16.26
CA ASP A 145 10.87 -13.88 16.24
C ASP A 145 9.35 -13.78 16.03
N PRO A 146 8.84 -14.17 14.84
CA PRO A 146 7.41 -14.10 14.55
C PRO A 146 6.54 -14.85 15.56
N ALA A 147 7.06 -15.90 16.21
CA ALA A 147 6.31 -16.67 17.19
C ALA A 147 6.06 -15.92 18.51
N LYS A 148 6.73 -14.78 18.72
CA LYS A 148 6.59 -13.93 19.92
C LYS A 148 5.74 -12.68 19.68
N LEU A 149 5.29 -12.46 18.46
CA LEU A 149 4.36 -11.39 18.12
C LEU A 149 2.95 -11.91 18.33
N THR A 150 2.22 -11.29 19.25
CA THR A 150 0.90 -11.76 19.70
C THR A 150 -0.18 -10.69 19.57
N GLY A 151 0.16 -9.45 19.22
CA GLY A 151 -0.82 -8.39 18.98
C GLY A 151 -1.61 -8.62 17.69
N ASP A 152 -2.90 -8.27 17.68
CA ASP A 152 -3.77 -8.42 16.50
C ASP A 152 -3.36 -7.45 15.36
N ASP A 153 -2.69 -6.35 15.70
CA ASP A 153 -2.06 -5.38 14.78
C ASP A 153 -0.65 -5.82 14.33
N SER A 154 -0.39 -7.13 14.26
CA SER A 154 0.94 -7.66 14.06
C SER A 154 1.62 -7.03 12.85
N LEU A 155 2.74 -6.36 13.12
CA LEU A 155 3.62 -5.78 12.12
C LEU A 155 3.87 -6.79 10.98
N PRO A 156 4.06 -6.32 9.74
CA PRO A 156 4.35 -7.20 8.63
C PRO A 156 5.60 -8.04 8.94
N THR A 157 5.39 -9.31 9.27
CA THR A 157 6.47 -10.26 9.59
C THR A 157 7.14 -10.80 8.34
N THR A 158 6.48 -10.60 7.20
CA THR A 158 6.84 -11.08 5.86
C THR A 158 6.54 -9.99 4.83
N TYR A 159 7.28 -10.02 3.72
CA TYR A 159 6.96 -9.21 2.56
C TYR A 159 5.70 -9.76 1.88
N GLU A 160 4.62 -8.98 1.89
CA GLU A 160 3.35 -9.37 1.28
C GLU A 160 3.19 -8.83 -0.14
N SER A 161 3.44 -7.53 -0.33
CA SER A 161 3.33 -6.91 -1.64
C SER A 161 4.07 -5.58 -1.73
N ALA A 162 4.29 -5.12 -2.97
CA ALA A 162 4.73 -3.76 -3.26
C ALA A 162 3.64 -2.70 -3.02
N ASP A 163 2.36 -3.08 -2.91
CA ASP A 163 1.26 -2.16 -2.61
C ASP A 163 1.14 -1.95 -1.09
N VAL A 164 2.11 -1.24 -0.53
CA VAL A 164 2.22 -1.02 0.93
C VAL A 164 1.12 -0.16 1.53
N ALA A 165 0.31 0.50 0.70
CA ALA A 165 -0.84 1.29 1.12
C ALA A 165 -2.18 0.59 0.82
N GLY A 166 -2.16 -0.67 0.37
CA GLY A 166 -3.36 -1.47 0.11
C GLY A 166 -4.32 -0.84 -0.91
N LEU A 167 -3.83 -0.03 -1.85
CA LEU A 167 -4.68 0.75 -2.73
C LEU A 167 -5.40 -0.11 -3.78
N LYS A 168 -4.81 -1.23 -4.19
CA LYS A 168 -5.33 -2.10 -5.26
C LYS A 168 -6.74 -2.62 -5.01
N PRO A 169 -7.05 -3.30 -3.89
CA PRO A 169 -8.40 -3.77 -3.63
C PRO A 169 -9.41 -2.62 -3.56
N VAL A 170 -8.98 -1.45 -3.10
CA VAL A 170 -9.88 -0.32 -2.94
C VAL A 170 -10.15 0.38 -4.28
N VAL A 171 -9.12 0.68 -5.07
CA VAL A 171 -9.22 1.25 -6.42
C VAL A 171 -10.06 0.37 -7.34
N ALA A 172 -9.99 -0.95 -7.21
CA ALA A 172 -10.76 -1.89 -8.04
C ALA A 172 -12.28 -1.69 -7.98
N ASN A 173 -12.77 -1.20 -6.83
CA ASN A 173 -14.19 -1.00 -6.53
C ASN A 173 -14.68 0.44 -6.77
N THR A 174 -13.85 1.29 -7.39
CA THR A 174 -14.17 2.73 -7.55
C THR A 174 -14.72 3.09 -8.92
N THR A 175 -15.47 4.20 -8.94
CA THR A 175 -15.78 4.93 -10.18
C THR A 175 -14.67 5.96 -10.38
N ILE A 176 -14.03 5.92 -11.55
CA ILE A 176 -12.87 6.77 -11.86
C ILE A 176 -13.15 7.56 -13.13
N THR A 177 -12.97 8.87 -13.04
CA THR A 177 -12.87 9.75 -14.19
C THR A 177 -11.41 10.12 -14.42
N GLN A 178 -10.99 10.11 -15.67
CA GLN A 178 -9.72 10.72 -16.05
C GLN A 178 -9.98 12.21 -16.28
N GLY A 179 -9.23 13.05 -15.58
CA GLY A 179 -9.22 14.48 -15.80
C GLY A 179 -8.21 14.83 -16.89
N GLY A 180 -7.18 15.59 -16.52
CA GLY A 180 -6.04 15.89 -17.39
C GLY A 180 -5.07 14.71 -17.56
N SER A 181 -4.04 14.88 -18.41
CA SER A 181 -3.01 13.86 -18.62
C SER A 181 -2.40 13.41 -17.28
N GLY A 182 -2.54 12.11 -16.99
CA GLY A 182 -2.06 11.49 -15.77
C GLY A 182 -2.76 11.89 -14.48
N LYS A 183 -3.92 12.57 -14.54
CA LYS A 183 -4.71 12.95 -13.36
C LYS A 183 -6.03 12.17 -13.33
N TYR A 184 -6.33 11.60 -12.18
CA TYR A 184 -7.54 10.81 -11.94
C TYR A 184 -8.26 11.36 -10.73
N SER A 185 -9.58 11.31 -10.78
CA SER A 185 -10.45 11.66 -9.66
C SER A 185 -11.61 10.67 -9.61
N GLY A 186 -12.22 10.52 -8.46
CA GLY A 186 -13.39 9.68 -8.35
C GLY A 186 -13.88 9.56 -6.92
N THR A 187 -14.65 8.50 -6.68
CA THR A 187 -15.13 8.16 -5.35
C THR A 187 -14.73 6.75 -4.99
N ILE A 188 -14.24 6.59 -3.77
CA ILE A 188 -13.81 5.33 -3.21
C ILE A 188 -14.85 4.77 -2.24
N ASP A 189 -15.04 3.45 -2.29
CA ASP A 189 -15.92 2.72 -1.38
C ASP A 189 -15.04 1.99 -0.34
N LEU A 190 -15.08 2.50 0.89
CA LEU A 190 -14.40 1.97 2.06
C LEU A 190 -15.34 1.17 2.98
N SER A 191 -16.45 0.63 2.45
CA SER A 191 -17.35 -0.24 3.23
C SER A 191 -16.94 -1.72 3.23
N GLY A 192 -15.97 -2.09 2.38
CA GLY A 192 -15.46 -3.46 2.26
C GLY A 192 -14.33 -3.80 3.24
N PRO A 193 -13.95 -5.08 3.34
CA PRO A 193 -12.91 -5.53 4.28
C PRO A 193 -11.51 -4.97 3.98
N ALA A 194 -11.23 -4.56 2.75
CA ALA A 194 -9.95 -3.93 2.38
C ALA A 194 -9.85 -2.45 2.77
N ALA A 195 -10.91 -1.88 3.34
CA ALA A 195 -10.92 -0.49 3.77
C ALA A 195 -9.96 -0.23 4.93
N THR A 196 -9.74 -1.24 5.78
CA THR A 196 -8.85 -1.14 6.94
C THR A 196 -7.38 -1.04 6.57
N ASP A 197 -7.02 -1.34 5.32
CA ASP A 197 -5.68 -1.10 4.78
C ASP A 197 -5.43 0.41 4.50
N VAL A 198 -6.50 1.22 4.41
CA VAL A 198 -6.43 2.65 4.08
C VAL A 198 -6.78 3.53 5.29
N LEU A 199 -7.87 3.24 5.99
CA LEU A 199 -8.32 3.99 7.17
C LEU A 199 -8.62 3.04 8.33
N SER A 200 -8.41 3.49 9.57
CA SER A 200 -8.74 2.68 10.75
C SER A 200 -10.22 2.32 10.81
N GLU A 201 -10.55 1.18 11.44
CA GLU A 201 -11.94 0.75 11.66
C GLU A 201 -12.76 1.82 12.39
N GLU A 202 -12.17 2.48 13.40
CA GLU A 202 -12.80 3.58 14.13
C GLU A 202 -13.13 4.75 13.21
N THR A 203 -12.20 5.11 12.32
CA THR A 203 -12.42 6.17 11.32
C THR A 203 -13.56 5.80 10.39
N ILE A 204 -13.54 4.59 9.81
CA ILE A 204 -14.57 4.11 8.89
C ILE A 204 -15.95 4.10 9.58
N ALA A 205 -16.02 3.58 10.80
CA ALA A 205 -17.24 3.58 11.61
C ALA A 205 -17.74 5.00 11.91
N GLY A 206 -16.83 5.92 12.21
CA GLY A 206 -17.15 7.31 12.51
C GLY A 206 -17.59 8.14 11.29
N ILE A 207 -17.11 7.81 10.08
CA ILE A 207 -17.59 8.37 8.81
C ILE A 207 -18.98 7.83 8.46
N GLY A 208 -19.25 6.56 8.78
CA GLY A 208 -20.52 5.91 8.51
C GLY A 208 -20.81 5.76 7.01
N ASP A 209 -22.04 6.04 6.58
CA ASP A 209 -22.45 5.85 5.18
C ASP A 209 -21.64 6.67 4.16
N ALA A 210 -21.01 7.77 4.58
CA ALA A 210 -20.14 8.55 3.71
C ALA A 210 -18.89 7.78 3.25
N ALA A 211 -18.49 6.70 3.97
CA ALA A 211 -17.36 5.85 3.62
C ALA A 211 -17.55 5.14 2.27
N LYS A 212 -18.81 5.00 1.79
CA LYS A 212 -19.13 4.36 0.50
C LYS A 212 -18.77 5.22 -0.71
N LYS A 213 -18.55 6.53 -0.52
CA LYS A 213 -18.34 7.49 -1.61
C LYS A 213 -17.37 8.61 -1.22
N LEU A 214 -16.23 8.27 -0.65
CA LEU A 214 -15.23 9.29 -0.30
C LEU A 214 -14.55 9.82 -1.57
N PRO A 215 -14.43 11.15 -1.75
CA PRO A 215 -13.70 11.70 -2.87
C PRO A 215 -12.23 11.31 -2.82
N PHE A 216 -11.65 10.99 -3.97
CA PHE A 216 -10.21 10.75 -4.09
C PHE A 216 -9.63 11.42 -5.33
N GLU A 217 -8.33 11.70 -5.27
CA GLU A 217 -7.50 12.16 -6.38
C GLU A 217 -6.27 11.26 -6.51
N ALA A 218 -5.82 11.04 -7.74
CA ALA A 218 -4.57 10.33 -8.02
C ALA A 218 -3.80 10.96 -9.17
N THR A 219 -2.48 10.85 -9.11
CA THR A 219 -1.57 11.30 -10.18
C THR A 219 -0.63 10.19 -10.58
N VAL A 220 -0.38 10.08 -11.89
CA VAL A 220 0.61 9.18 -12.46
C VAL A 220 1.61 9.97 -13.30
N ASP A 221 2.84 9.48 -13.34
CA ASP A 221 3.91 10.07 -14.16
C ASP A 221 3.81 9.66 -15.64
N ALA A 222 4.74 10.18 -16.46
CA ALA A 222 4.83 9.86 -17.88
C ALA A 222 5.15 8.38 -18.18
N GLU A 223 5.69 7.65 -17.18
CA GLU A 223 5.97 6.21 -17.25
C GLU A 223 4.78 5.37 -16.75
N ARG A 224 3.62 6.02 -16.52
CA ARG A 224 2.38 5.43 -16.00
C ARG A 224 2.60 4.76 -14.65
N ARG A 225 3.32 5.41 -13.74
CA ARG A 225 3.49 4.99 -12.33
C ARG A 225 2.76 5.95 -11.42
N LEU A 226 2.10 5.43 -10.39
CA LEU A 226 1.47 6.25 -9.35
C LEU A 226 2.51 7.13 -8.65
N THR A 227 2.24 8.43 -8.52
CA THR A 227 3.08 9.38 -7.78
C THR A 227 2.38 9.96 -6.56
N SER A 228 1.05 10.08 -6.61
CA SER A 228 0.23 10.53 -5.48
C SER A 228 -1.14 9.87 -5.51
N PHE A 229 -1.67 9.53 -4.34
CA PHE A 229 -3.05 9.12 -4.12
C PHE A 229 -3.57 9.80 -2.86
N VAL A 230 -4.71 10.46 -2.93
CA VAL A 230 -5.29 11.24 -1.83
C VAL A 230 -6.75 10.87 -1.66
N VAL A 231 -7.16 10.53 -0.44
CA VAL A 231 -8.57 10.35 -0.05
C VAL A 231 -8.95 11.48 0.88
N HIS A 232 -10.04 12.18 0.55
CA HIS A 232 -10.55 13.28 1.35
C HIS A 232 -11.48 12.75 2.44
N VAL A 233 -10.99 12.72 3.67
CA VAL A 233 -11.73 12.21 4.82
C VAL A 233 -12.51 13.37 5.47
N PRO A 234 -13.84 13.26 5.61
CA PRO A 234 -14.64 14.29 6.25
C PRO A 234 -14.34 14.34 7.75
N THR A 235 -14.92 15.32 8.44
CA THR A 235 -14.85 15.39 9.90
C THR A 235 -15.42 14.12 10.53
N VAL A 236 -14.67 13.52 11.47
CA VAL A 236 -15.06 12.33 12.23
C VAL A 236 -15.01 12.65 13.72
N GLY A 237 -16.17 12.70 14.38
CA GLY A 237 -16.25 13.06 15.80
C GLY A 237 -15.61 14.43 16.07
N LYS A 238 -14.48 14.46 16.79
CA LYS A 238 -13.70 15.67 17.08
C LYS A 238 -12.54 15.91 16.10
N THR A 239 -12.21 14.92 15.27
CA THR A 239 -11.16 15.01 14.27
C THR A 239 -11.68 15.81 13.07
N LYS A 240 -11.04 16.95 12.77
CA LYS A 240 -11.38 17.77 11.61
C LYS A 240 -11.17 16.99 10.31
N ALA A 241 -11.86 17.38 9.24
CA ALA A 241 -11.59 16.85 7.91
C ALA A 241 -10.08 16.93 7.59
N TYR A 242 -9.58 15.86 6.96
CA TYR A 242 -8.17 15.68 6.66
C TYR A 242 -7.99 14.86 5.38
N ASP A 243 -6.77 14.88 4.85
CA ASP A 243 -6.41 14.06 3.71
C ASP A 243 -5.61 12.84 4.17
N TYR A 244 -6.08 11.65 3.82
CA TYR A 244 -5.21 10.48 3.77
C TYR A 244 -4.43 10.55 2.47
N SER A 245 -3.10 10.58 2.53
CA SER A 245 -2.26 10.75 1.34
C SER A 245 -1.14 9.72 1.25
N VAL A 246 -0.93 9.21 0.05
CA VAL A 246 0.17 8.32 -0.33
C VAL A 246 0.99 9.03 -1.40
N THR A 247 2.26 9.28 -1.13
CA THR A 247 3.22 9.83 -2.11
C THR A 247 4.26 8.77 -2.44
N ILE A 248 4.56 8.59 -3.73
CA ILE A 248 5.57 7.63 -4.19
C ILE A 248 6.57 8.36 -5.09
N ARG A 249 7.85 8.08 -4.87
CA ARG A 249 8.97 8.74 -5.55
C ARG A 249 10.16 7.80 -5.71
N ASP A 250 11.18 8.29 -6.40
CA ASP A 250 12.50 7.63 -6.54
C ASP A 250 12.42 6.22 -7.13
N TYR A 251 11.50 5.98 -8.05
CA TYR A 251 11.44 4.73 -8.80
C TYR A 251 12.79 4.40 -9.44
N GLY A 252 13.33 3.23 -9.11
CA GLY A 252 14.64 2.75 -9.56
C GLY A 252 15.84 3.43 -8.90
N LYS A 253 15.61 4.41 -8.02
CA LYS A 253 16.65 5.19 -7.33
C LYS A 253 16.53 5.19 -5.81
N ALA A 254 15.48 4.57 -5.28
CA ALA A 254 15.26 4.47 -3.85
C ALA A 254 16.44 3.77 -3.16
N PRO A 255 16.72 4.11 -1.89
CA PRO A 255 17.71 3.41 -1.09
C PRO A 255 17.49 1.90 -1.11
N ALA A 256 18.59 1.14 -1.12
CA ALA A 256 18.50 -0.31 -1.10
C ALA A 256 17.86 -0.81 0.20
N VAL A 257 16.93 -1.75 0.07
CA VAL A 257 16.36 -2.48 1.20
C VAL A 257 17.08 -3.82 1.30
N ALA A 258 17.97 -3.94 2.28
CA ALA A 258 18.85 -5.08 2.47
C ALA A 258 18.97 -5.44 3.95
N VAL A 259 19.26 -6.71 4.23
CA VAL A 259 19.48 -7.21 5.59
C VAL A 259 20.61 -6.43 6.25
N PRO A 260 20.45 -5.95 7.50
CA PRO A 260 21.52 -5.23 8.18
C PRO A 260 22.66 -6.20 8.53
N ALA A 261 23.90 -5.74 8.38
CA ALA A 261 25.07 -6.58 8.68
C ALA A 261 25.19 -6.89 10.18
N ASP A 262 24.88 -5.91 11.04
CA ASP A 262 24.97 -6.02 12.49
C ASP A 262 23.57 -6.08 13.13
N THR A 263 23.11 -7.30 13.42
CA THR A 263 21.81 -7.55 14.05
C THR A 263 21.96 -8.33 15.34
N VAL A 264 21.02 -8.13 16.27
CA VAL A 264 20.90 -8.89 17.52
C VAL A 264 19.50 -9.47 17.62
N SER A 265 19.30 -10.53 18.42
CA SER A 265 17.93 -10.98 18.72
C SER A 265 17.18 -9.91 19.51
N ALA A 266 15.91 -9.69 19.20
CA ALA A 266 15.09 -8.75 19.96
C ALA A 266 14.92 -9.24 21.42
N PRO A 267 15.14 -8.36 22.42
CA PRO A 267 14.91 -8.68 23.83
C PRO A 267 13.42 -8.72 24.16
N ALA A 268 13.06 -9.28 25.32
CA ALA A 268 11.67 -9.33 25.81
C ALA A 268 11.00 -7.95 25.80
N ALA A 269 11.70 -6.91 26.26
CA ALA A 269 11.20 -5.54 26.29
C ALA A 269 10.82 -4.98 24.90
N ALA A 270 11.41 -5.49 23.81
CA ALA A 270 10.97 -5.11 22.47
C ALA A 270 9.57 -5.69 22.18
N TYR A 271 9.34 -6.97 22.48
CA TYR A 271 8.03 -7.60 22.29
C TYR A 271 6.95 -7.01 23.20
N GLU A 272 7.29 -6.59 24.42
CA GLU A 272 6.36 -5.85 25.30
C GLU A 272 5.85 -4.57 24.63
N ILE A 273 6.72 -3.82 23.96
CA ILE A 273 6.30 -2.62 23.20
C ILE A 273 5.46 -3.00 21.98
N LEU A 274 5.86 -4.03 21.24
CA LEU A 274 5.24 -4.39 19.96
C LEU A 274 3.89 -5.08 20.10
N ASN A 275 3.64 -5.76 21.23
CA ASN A 275 2.40 -6.50 21.45
C ASN A 275 1.31 -5.66 22.14
N GLY A 276 1.65 -4.46 22.65
CA GLY A 276 0.71 -3.58 23.35
C GLY A 276 0.41 -4.04 24.76
#